data_AF-A0AA50Q4A0-F1
#
_entry.id   AF-A0AA50Q4A0-F1
#
_cell.length_a   1.000
_cell.length_b   1.000
_cell.length_c   1.000
_cell.angle_alpha   90.00
_cell.angle_beta   90.00
_cell.angle_gamma   90.00
#
_symmetry.space_group_name_H-M   'P 1'
#
loop_
_entity.id
_entity.type
_entity.pdbx_description
1 polymer ?
#
loop_
_entity_poly.entity_id
_entity_poly.type
_entity_poly.pdbx_seq_one_letter_code
_entity_poly.pdbx_strand_id
1 'polypeptide(L)'
;MIPLDMLSGAIHKTKYGNLEVIEYINKNSVLIRFQNTNYTTTARSSNIRRDKVKDPYSPSVHGVGYLGVGEAIADTREYKLWANMLRRCYCPITHSYSPTYKDCTVSEEWHNFQNFYKDLPKIPNYELWLNNRNYQLDKDIKVEGNKNYSLDSCLFVTSNENVLNGIMKRATIKH
;
A
#
# COMPACT_ATOMS: atom_id res chain seq x y z
N MET A 1 31.28 -26.80 -1.28
CA MET A 1 30.66 -27.03 0.04
C MET A 1 29.57 -25.99 0.24
N ILE A 2 28.40 -26.40 0.75
CA ILE A 2 27.31 -25.48 1.08
C ILE A 2 27.63 -24.81 2.43
N PRO A 3 27.60 -23.47 2.54
CA PRO A 3 27.77 -22.79 3.82
C PRO A 3 26.71 -23.21 4.85
N LEU A 4 27.08 -23.35 6.12
CA LEU A 4 26.16 -23.77 7.19
C LEU A 4 24.94 -22.85 7.31
N ASP A 5 25.15 -21.54 7.15
CA ASP A 5 24.10 -20.52 7.17
C ASP A 5 23.19 -20.55 5.92
N MET A 6 23.48 -21.43 4.97
CA MET A 6 22.74 -21.62 3.73
C MET A 6 22.21 -23.06 3.59
N LEU A 7 22.26 -23.87 4.64
CA LEU A 7 21.58 -25.17 4.64
C LEU A 7 20.06 -24.97 4.70
N SER A 8 19.32 -25.94 4.17
CA SER A 8 17.86 -25.94 4.29
C SER A 8 17.44 -25.90 5.76
N GLY A 9 16.45 -25.06 6.08
CA GLY A 9 16.00 -24.78 7.45
C GLY A 9 16.83 -23.72 8.20
N ALA A 10 17.93 -23.22 7.64
CA ALA A 10 18.66 -22.11 8.25
C ALA A 10 17.81 -20.84 8.29
N ILE A 11 17.82 -20.13 9.42
CA ILE A 11 17.01 -18.92 9.64
C ILE A 11 17.91 -17.69 9.76
N HIS A 12 17.57 -16.64 9.00
CA HIS A 12 18.16 -15.31 9.08
C HIS A 12 17.12 -14.33 9.62
N LYS A 13 17.47 -13.58 10.67
CA LYS A 13 16.63 -12.48 11.17
C LYS A 13 16.80 -11.26 10.26
N THR A 14 15.69 -10.72 9.77
CA THR A 14 15.67 -9.55 8.88
C THR A 14 14.74 -8.48 9.44
N LYS A 15 14.80 -7.26 8.91
CA LYS A 15 13.80 -6.22 9.21
C LYS A 15 12.37 -6.56 8.77
N TYR A 16 12.19 -7.61 7.96
CA TYR A 16 10.88 -8.09 7.49
C TYR A 16 10.40 -9.35 8.23
N GLY A 17 11.12 -9.77 9.28
CA GLY A 17 10.87 -11.01 10.01
C GLY A 17 11.89 -12.10 9.69
N ASN A 18 11.56 -13.35 10.02
CA ASN A 18 12.44 -14.48 9.77
C ASN A 18 12.43 -14.87 8.29
N LEU A 19 13.62 -14.96 7.71
CA LEU A 19 13.88 -15.50 6.39
C LEU A 19 14.47 -16.89 6.54
N GLU A 20 13.78 -17.90 6.02
CA GLU A 20 14.19 -19.29 6.04
C GLU A 20 14.81 -19.69 4.71
N VAL A 21 15.95 -20.40 4.75
CA VAL A 21 16.54 -21.01 3.56
C VAL A 21 15.80 -22.30 3.24
N ILE A 22 15.22 -22.38 2.05
CA ILE A 22 14.52 -23.58 1.56
C ILE A 22 15.50 -24.48 0.81
N GLU A 23 16.25 -23.91 -0.13
CA GLU A 23 17.18 -24.65 -0.98
C GLU A 23 18.38 -23.78 -1.38
N TYR A 24 19.59 -24.35 -1.31
CA TYR A 24 20.80 -23.73 -1.85
C TYR A 24 21.14 -24.31 -3.21
N ILE A 25 20.94 -23.50 -4.27
CA ILE A 25 21.29 -23.89 -5.64
C ILE A 25 22.74 -23.49 -5.91
N ASN A 26 23.09 -22.22 -5.67
CA ASN A 26 24.46 -21.71 -5.71
C ASN A 26 24.56 -20.35 -5.00
N LYS A 27 25.77 -19.78 -4.90
CA LYS A 27 25.98 -18.49 -4.19
C LYS A 27 25.13 -17.33 -4.72
N ASN A 28 24.71 -17.38 -5.99
CA ASN A 28 23.90 -16.37 -6.65
C ASN A 28 22.39 -16.66 -6.59
N SER A 29 22.00 -17.90 -6.27
CA SER A 29 20.61 -18.34 -6.22
C SER A 29 20.38 -19.26 -5.02
N VAL A 30 19.75 -18.72 -3.99
CA VAL A 30 19.29 -19.43 -2.80
C VAL A 30 17.80 -19.19 -2.70
N LEU A 31 17.00 -20.26 -2.72
CA LEU A 31 15.56 -20.20 -2.53
C LEU A 31 15.28 -19.95 -1.05
N ILE A 32 14.52 -18.90 -0.76
CA ILE A 32 14.20 -18.47 0.59
C ILE A 32 12.71 -18.22 0.74
N ARG A 33 12.22 -18.27 1.98
CA ARG A 33 10.85 -17.94 2.36
C ARG A 33 10.81 -16.99 3.54
N PHE A 34 10.04 -15.91 3.46
CA PHE A 34 9.70 -15.10 4.63
C PHE A 34 8.57 -15.75 5.41
N GLN A 35 8.78 -16.04 6.70
CA GLN A 35 7.80 -16.80 7.49
C GLN A 35 6.50 -16.04 7.76
N ASN A 36 6.55 -14.71 7.84
CA ASN A 36 5.39 -13.88 8.15
C ASN A 36 4.36 -13.86 7.00
N THR A 37 4.81 -13.87 5.76
CA THR A 37 3.97 -13.70 4.56
C THR A 37 3.93 -14.96 3.69
N ASN A 38 4.76 -15.96 4.00
CA ASN A 38 5.07 -17.10 3.14
C ASN A 38 5.65 -16.72 1.77
N TYR A 39 6.08 -15.48 1.58
CA TYR A 39 6.65 -15.04 0.32
C TYR A 39 7.95 -15.79 0.04
N THR A 40 8.00 -16.43 -1.13
CA THR A 40 9.14 -17.21 -1.59
C THR A 40 9.83 -16.50 -2.75
N THR A 41 11.15 -16.42 -2.72
CA THR A 41 11.94 -15.86 -3.82
C THR A 41 13.35 -16.43 -3.81
N THR A 42 14.12 -16.15 -4.87
CA THR A 42 15.54 -16.48 -4.95
C THR A 42 16.39 -15.24 -4.69
N ALA A 43 17.45 -15.38 -3.89
CA ALA A 43 18.38 -14.29 -3.62
C ALA A 43 19.85 -14.77 -3.62
N ARG A 44 20.77 -13.82 -3.79
CA ARG A 44 22.20 -14.08 -3.59
C ARG A 44 22.47 -14.31 -2.10
N SER A 45 23.30 -15.30 -1.79
CA SER A 45 23.73 -15.59 -0.41
C SER A 45 24.34 -14.36 0.30
N SER A 46 25.05 -13.50 -0.44
CA SER A 46 25.59 -12.25 0.08
C SER A 46 24.51 -11.22 0.42
N ASN A 47 23.39 -11.18 -0.29
CA ASN A 47 22.27 -10.28 0.02
C ASN A 47 21.48 -10.77 1.23
N ILE A 48 21.35 -12.09 1.41
CA ILE A 48 20.73 -12.69 2.60
C ILE A 48 21.53 -12.30 3.84
N ARG A 49 22.84 -12.54 3.85
CA ARG A 49 23.74 -12.19 4.98
C ARG A 49 23.77 -10.70 5.32
N ARG A 50 23.48 -9.83 4.34
CA ARG A 50 23.51 -8.36 4.49
C ARG A 50 22.14 -7.74 4.77
N ASP A 51 21.10 -8.55 5.00
CA ASP A 51 19.72 -8.09 5.19
C ASP A 51 19.25 -7.15 4.05
N LYS A 52 19.54 -7.55 2.80
CA LYS A 52 19.16 -6.80 1.59
C LYS A 52 18.00 -7.41 0.83
N VAL A 53 17.56 -8.61 1.19
CA VAL A 53 16.39 -9.25 0.61
C VAL A 53 15.15 -8.62 1.24
N LYS A 54 14.19 -8.18 0.40
CA LYS A 54 12.96 -7.56 0.86
C LYS A 54 11.79 -8.51 0.74
N ASP A 55 10.89 -8.45 1.70
CA ASP A 55 9.56 -9.02 1.58
C ASP A 55 8.61 -7.96 1.00
N PRO A 56 8.11 -8.12 -0.25
CA PRO A 56 7.18 -7.18 -0.86
C PRO A 56 5.80 -7.17 -0.22
N TYR A 57 5.45 -8.20 0.55
CA TYR A 57 4.16 -8.33 1.26
C TYR A 57 4.23 -7.89 2.72
N SER A 58 5.42 -7.55 3.23
CA SER A 58 5.55 -6.96 4.56
C SER A 58 4.97 -5.54 4.58
N PRO A 59 4.01 -5.22 5.49
CA PRO A 59 3.51 -3.87 5.66
C PRO A 59 4.63 -2.88 5.96
N SER A 60 4.70 -1.80 5.20
CA SER A 60 5.74 -0.76 5.32
C SER A 60 5.21 0.66 5.19
N VAL A 61 3.94 0.84 4.84
CA VAL A 61 3.32 2.15 4.61
C VAL A 61 2.11 2.31 5.51
N HIS A 62 2.23 3.20 6.51
CA HIS A 62 1.20 3.49 7.51
C HIS A 62 0.65 2.23 8.22
N GLY A 63 1.50 1.24 8.45
CA GLY A 63 1.20 0.04 9.24
C GLY A 63 0.43 -1.07 8.50
N VAL A 64 -0.23 -0.75 7.38
CA VAL A 64 -1.04 -1.73 6.63
C VAL A 64 -0.64 -1.87 5.16
N GLY A 65 -0.13 -0.80 4.54
CA GLY A 65 0.20 -0.81 3.12
C GLY A 65 1.50 -1.55 2.80
N TYR A 66 1.49 -2.36 1.75
CA TYR A 66 2.65 -3.09 1.23
C TYR A 66 2.74 -2.99 -0.30
N LEU A 67 3.93 -3.23 -0.85
CA LEU A 67 4.20 -2.96 -2.26
C LEU A 67 3.63 -4.02 -3.20
N GLY A 68 3.62 -5.29 -2.77
CA GLY A 68 3.30 -6.43 -3.62
C GLY A 68 4.35 -6.69 -4.71
N VAL A 69 4.07 -7.66 -5.58
CA VAL A 69 4.91 -8.00 -6.74
C VAL A 69 4.16 -7.64 -8.02
N GLY A 70 4.75 -6.77 -8.84
CA GLY A 70 4.16 -6.33 -10.11
C GLY A 70 4.98 -5.21 -10.76
N GLU A 71 4.40 -4.56 -11.75
CA GLU A 71 5.08 -3.56 -12.61
C GLU A 71 5.10 -2.15 -12.01
N ALA A 72 4.27 -1.88 -11.00
CA ALA A 72 4.14 -0.54 -10.44
C ALA A 72 5.38 -0.14 -9.64
N ILE A 73 5.88 1.07 -9.90
CA ILE A 73 7.09 1.62 -9.27
C ILE A 73 6.70 2.53 -8.09
N ALA A 74 7.41 2.40 -6.96
CA ALA A 74 7.08 3.11 -5.72
C ALA A 74 7.41 4.62 -5.70
N ASP A 75 7.99 5.20 -6.74
CA ASP A 75 8.33 6.65 -6.79
C ASP A 75 7.50 7.41 -7.84
N THR A 76 6.28 6.95 -8.08
CA THR A 76 5.39 7.55 -9.06
C THR A 76 4.30 8.41 -8.41
N ARG A 77 3.54 9.14 -9.24
CA ARG A 77 2.40 9.95 -8.79
C ARG A 77 1.31 9.07 -8.16
N GLU A 78 1.12 7.88 -8.72
CA GLU A 78 0.18 6.86 -8.29
C GLU A 78 0.54 6.34 -6.90
N TYR A 79 1.83 6.08 -6.64
CA TYR A 79 2.30 5.71 -5.30
C TYR A 79 2.01 6.81 -4.28
N LYS A 80 2.30 8.08 -4.62
CA LYS A 80 2.01 9.22 -3.72
C LYS A 80 0.52 9.36 -3.44
N LEU A 81 -0.34 9.06 -4.41
CA LEU A 81 -1.79 9.05 -4.22
C LEU A 81 -2.20 7.96 -3.24
N TRP A 82 -1.75 6.72 -3.47
CA TRP A 82 -2.01 5.56 -2.62
C TRP A 82 -1.51 5.76 -1.17
N ALA A 83 -0.26 6.19 -1.01
CA ALA A 83 0.34 6.44 0.30
C ALA A 83 -0.42 7.54 1.06
N ASN A 84 -0.86 8.62 0.38
CA ASN A 84 -1.68 9.65 1.01
C ASN A 84 -3.07 9.15 1.39
N MET A 85 -3.68 8.27 0.61
CA MET A 85 -4.94 7.61 0.98
C MET A 85 -4.78 6.80 2.27
N LEU A 86 -3.74 5.97 2.37
CA LEU A 86 -3.42 5.22 3.59
C LEU A 86 -3.09 6.14 4.76
N ARG A 87 -2.34 7.22 4.53
CA ARG A 87 -2.01 8.22 5.56
C ARG A 87 -3.26 8.80 6.19
N ARG A 88 -4.26 9.17 5.38
CA ARG A 88 -5.54 9.70 5.86
C ARG A 88 -6.23 8.70 6.79
N CYS A 89 -6.25 7.41 6.43
CA CYS A 89 -6.96 6.39 7.17
C CYS A 89 -6.23 5.91 8.44
N TYR A 90 -4.90 5.83 8.42
CA TYR A 90 -4.15 5.07 9.43
C TYR A 90 -3.05 5.84 10.17
N CYS A 91 -2.84 7.13 9.87
CA CYS A 91 -1.81 7.93 10.54
C CYS A 91 -2.40 8.71 11.73
N PRO A 92 -2.02 8.42 12.99
CA PRO A 92 -2.55 9.11 14.18
C PRO A 92 -2.28 10.62 14.17
N ILE A 93 -1.11 11.03 13.66
CA ILE A 93 -0.76 12.45 13.49
C ILE A 93 -1.72 13.12 12.50
N THR A 94 -2.12 12.43 11.42
CA THR A 94 -3.11 13.01 10.50
C THR A 94 -4.47 13.15 11.19
N HIS A 95 -4.87 12.18 12.02
CA HIS A 95 -6.14 12.25 12.75
C HIS A 95 -6.18 13.35 13.82
N SER A 96 -5.05 13.74 14.42
CA SER A 96 -5.03 14.84 15.38
C SER A 96 -5.33 16.20 14.73
N TYR A 97 -4.90 16.41 13.47
CA TYR A 97 -5.17 17.64 12.72
C TYR A 97 -6.41 17.54 11.82
N SER A 98 -6.88 16.33 11.51
CA SER A 98 -8.04 16.09 10.65
C SER A 98 -8.88 14.92 11.18
N PRO A 99 -9.65 15.14 12.27
CA PRO A 99 -10.40 14.07 12.94
C PRO A 99 -11.46 13.40 12.07
N THR A 100 -11.90 14.05 10.99
CA THR A 100 -12.88 13.51 10.05
C THR A 100 -12.43 12.21 9.37
N TYR A 101 -11.12 11.96 9.34
CA TYR A 101 -10.53 10.74 8.78
C TYR A 101 -10.34 9.60 9.79
N LYS A 102 -10.60 9.81 11.08
CA LYS A 102 -10.31 8.84 12.15
C LYS A 102 -10.95 7.47 11.92
N ASP A 103 -12.18 7.47 11.42
CA ASP A 103 -12.95 6.25 11.16
C ASP A 103 -12.87 5.81 9.69
N CYS A 104 -12.00 6.41 8.89
CA CYS A 104 -11.86 6.05 7.49
C CYS A 104 -10.97 4.81 7.34
N THR A 105 -11.35 3.93 6.42
CA THR A 105 -10.64 2.69 6.09
C THR A 105 -10.34 2.61 4.61
N VAL A 106 -9.52 1.64 4.24
CA VAL A 106 -9.23 1.27 2.84
C VAL A 106 -9.52 -0.22 2.70
N SER A 107 -10.15 -0.64 1.60
CA SER A 107 -10.36 -2.05 1.29
C SER A 107 -9.05 -2.84 1.35
N GLU A 108 -9.11 -4.07 1.84
CA GLU A 108 -7.92 -4.94 2.01
C GLU A 108 -7.15 -5.11 0.70
N GLU A 109 -7.86 -5.23 -0.43
CA GLU A 109 -7.25 -5.31 -1.75
C GLU A 109 -6.34 -4.11 -2.06
N TRP A 110 -6.72 -2.91 -1.61
CA TRP A 110 -5.95 -1.68 -1.83
C TRP A 110 -4.89 -1.44 -0.75
N HIS A 111 -4.69 -2.36 0.20
CA HIS A 111 -3.49 -2.38 1.03
C HIS A 111 -2.27 -2.84 0.21
N ASN A 112 -2.49 -3.56 -0.88
CA ASN A 112 -1.48 -3.88 -1.88
C ASN A 112 -1.39 -2.76 -2.94
N PHE A 113 -0.22 -2.13 -3.06
CA PHE A 113 0.00 -1.08 -4.06
C PHE A 113 -0.20 -1.57 -5.50
N GLN A 114 0.19 -2.81 -5.84
CA GLN A 114 -0.02 -3.32 -7.21
C GLN A 114 -1.51 -3.43 -7.57
N ASN A 115 -2.34 -3.84 -6.61
CA ASN A 115 -3.77 -3.94 -6.81
C ASN A 115 -4.39 -2.55 -7.01
N PHE A 116 -4.03 -1.59 -6.14
CA PHE A 116 -4.45 -0.19 -6.31
C PHE A 116 -4.02 0.37 -7.68
N TYR A 117 -2.77 0.16 -8.08
CA TYR A 117 -2.25 0.62 -9.36
C TYR A 117 -3.02 0.03 -10.55
N LYS A 118 -3.32 -1.28 -10.51
CA LYS A 118 -4.12 -1.97 -11.54
C LYS A 118 -5.55 -1.45 -11.63
N ASP A 119 -6.13 -1.06 -10.50
CA ASP A 119 -7.50 -0.54 -10.43
C ASP A 119 -7.60 0.95 -10.75
N LEU A 120 -6.50 1.68 -10.65
CA LEU A 120 -6.49 3.14 -10.80
C LEU A 120 -7.15 3.63 -12.10
N PRO A 121 -6.92 3.03 -13.28
CA PRO A 121 -7.57 3.44 -14.53
C PRO A 121 -9.08 3.18 -14.58
N LYS A 122 -9.60 2.35 -13.67
CA LYS A 122 -11.02 2.02 -13.57
C LYS A 122 -11.80 3.00 -12.70
N ILE A 123 -11.11 3.85 -11.94
CA ILE A 123 -11.74 4.85 -11.07
C ILE A 123 -12.35 5.95 -11.95
N PRO A 124 -13.62 6.35 -11.74
CA PRO A 124 -14.22 7.45 -12.48
C PRO A 124 -13.38 8.72 -12.43
N ASN A 125 -13.28 9.41 -13.56
CA ASN A 125 -12.47 10.63 -13.75
C ASN A 125 -10.95 10.42 -13.65
N TYR A 126 -10.44 9.19 -13.77
CA TYR A 126 -9.00 8.91 -13.78
C TYR A 126 -8.24 9.72 -14.83
N GLU A 127 -8.72 9.79 -16.07
CA GLU A 127 -8.07 10.57 -17.14
C GLU A 127 -7.96 12.07 -16.81
N LEU A 128 -8.95 12.62 -16.12
CA LEU A 128 -8.92 14.01 -15.65
C LEU A 128 -7.87 14.19 -14.57
N TRP A 129 -7.76 13.24 -13.64
CA TRP A 129 -6.67 13.24 -12.66
C TRP A 129 -5.31 13.08 -13.34
N LEU A 130 -5.16 12.15 -14.28
CA LEU A 130 -3.90 11.88 -14.97
C LEU A 130 -3.35 13.17 -15.61
N ASN A 131 -4.23 13.95 -16.24
CA ASN A 131 -3.87 15.16 -16.97
C ASN A 131 -3.92 16.46 -16.13
N ASN A 132 -4.46 16.42 -14.91
CA ASN A 132 -4.62 17.63 -14.07
C ASN A 132 -4.36 17.36 -12.57
N ARG A 133 -3.49 18.18 -11.97
CA ARG A 133 -3.11 18.07 -10.56
C ARG A 133 -4.15 18.57 -9.56
N ASN A 134 -5.21 19.24 -10.01
CA ASN A 134 -6.29 19.73 -9.14
C ASN A 134 -7.30 18.62 -8.73
N TYR A 135 -7.18 17.42 -9.29
CA TYR A 135 -8.04 16.29 -8.92
C TYR A 135 -7.50 15.52 -7.72
N GLN A 136 -8.41 15.09 -6.86
CA GLN A 136 -8.16 14.35 -5.64
C GLN A 136 -9.03 13.09 -5.62
N LEU A 137 -8.51 12.03 -5.00
CA LEU A 137 -9.28 10.81 -4.77
C LEU A 137 -10.21 10.99 -3.56
N ASP A 138 -11.51 10.86 -3.80
CA ASP A 138 -12.59 10.98 -2.83
C ASP A 138 -13.40 9.67 -2.73
N LYS A 139 -13.99 9.38 -1.57
CA LYS A 139 -14.76 8.15 -1.29
C LYS A 139 -16.22 8.39 -0.93
N ASP A 140 -16.60 9.64 -0.63
CA ASP A 140 -17.84 9.99 0.08
C ASP A 140 -18.72 11.00 -0.66
N ILE A 141 -18.31 11.38 -1.88
CA ILE A 141 -19.17 12.06 -2.86
C ILE A 141 -20.12 11.06 -3.53
N LYS A 142 -19.63 9.87 -3.90
CA LYS A 142 -20.45 8.84 -4.57
C LYS A 142 -21.44 8.16 -3.62
N VAL A 143 -21.04 7.97 -2.37
CA VAL A 143 -21.84 7.32 -1.31
C VAL A 143 -21.79 8.21 -0.08
N GLU A 144 -22.91 8.86 0.24
CA GLU A 144 -22.97 9.78 1.38
C GLU A 144 -22.62 9.05 2.70
N GLY A 145 -21.84 9.71 3.55
CA GLY A 145 -21.40 9.16 4.84
C GLY A 145 -20.35 8.04 4.74
N ASN A 146 -20.00 7.56 3.54
CA ASN A 146 -19.06 6.45 3.41
C ASN A 146 -17.68 6.77 4.00
N LYS A 147 -17.10 5.76 4.66
CA LYS A 147 -15.80 5.85 5.32
C LYS A 147 -14.73 4.96 4.68
N ASN A 148 -15.10 4.12 3.72
CA ASN A 148 -14.18 3.16 3.13
C ASN A 148 -13.72 3.58 1.72
N TYR A 149 -12.41 3.76 1.52
CA TYR A 149 -11.81 3.87 0.17
C TYR A 149 -11.78 2.48 -0.49
N SER A 150 -12.41 2.36 -1.65
CA SER A 150 -12.44 1.15 -2.49
C SER A 150 -12.71 1.51 -3.93
N LEU A 151 -12.55 0.56 -4.87
CA LEU A 151 -12.88 0.79 -6.27
C LEU A 151 -14.34 1.24 -6.46
N ASP A 152 -15.26 0.66 -5.68
CA ASP A 152 -16.70 0.92 -5.82
C ASP A 152 -17.14 2.26 -5.23
N SER A 153 -16.43 2.75 -4.21
CA SER A 153 -16.76 4.00 -3.51
C SER A 153 -16.00 5.21 -4.04
N CYS A 154 -14.85 5.00 -4.70
CA CYS A 154 -13.97 6.10 -5.07
C CYS A 154 -14.30 6.73 -6.43
N LEU A 155 -13.97 8.01 -6.54
CA LEU A 155 -13.89 8.77 -7.79
C LEU A 155 -12.88 9.91 -7.66
N PHE A 156 -12.41 10.44 -8.79
CA PHE A 156 -11.62 11.66 -8.80
C PHE A 156 -12.51 12.90 -8.92
N VAL A 157 -12.25 13.89 -8.07
CA VAL A 157 -12.96 15.17 -8.03
C VAL A 157 -11.99 16.32 -7.90
N THR A 158 -12.38 17.50 -8.33
CA THR A 158 -11.64 18.73 -8.08
C THR A 158 -11.68 19.11 -6.61
N SER A 159 -10.69 19.89 -6.16
CA SER A 159 -10.68 20.45 -4.81
C SER A 159 -11.96 21.24 -4.48
N ASN A 160 -12.55 21.92 -5.46
CA ASN A 160 -13.77 22.71 -5.29
C ASN A 160 -15.00 21.83 -5.04
N GLU A 161 -15.17 20.74 -5.81
CA GLU A 161 -16.27 19.79 -5.61
C GLU A 161 -16.23 19.18 -4.21
N ASN A 162 -15.02 18.82 -3.74
CA ASN A 162 -14.85 18.26 -2.40
C ASN A 162 -15.21 19.28 -1.29
N VAL A 163 -14.79 20.54 -1.44
CA VAL A 163 -15.14 21.61 -0.50
C VAL A 163 -16.65 21.86 -0.47
N LEU A 164 -17.30 21.94 -1.64
CA LEU A 164 -18.74 22.15 -1.75
C LEU A 164 -19.54 21.01 -1.08
N ASN A 165 -19.15 19.75 -1.32
CA ASN A 165 -19.76 18.60 -0.66
C ASN A 165 -19.65 18.69 0.87
N GLY A 166 -18.48 19.08 1.38
CA GLY A 166 -18.28 19.28 2.82
C GLY A 166 -19.11 20.41 3.41
N ILE A 167 -19.37 21.48 2.65
CA ILE A 167 -20.24 22.59 3.07
C ILE A 167 -21.70 22.13 3.13
N MET A 168 -22.20 21.44 2.10
CA MET A 168 -23.58 20.96 2.03
C MET A 168 -23.92 19.98 3.17
N LYS A 169 -23.01 19.04 3.47
CA LYS A 169 -23.18 18.11 4.61
C LYS A 169 -23.35 18.84 5.95
N ARG A 170 -22.57 19.90 6.19
CA ARG A 170 -22.67 20.71 7.42
C ARG A 170 -23.93 21.57 7.49
N ALA A 171 -24.47 21.99 6.35
CA ALA A 171 -25.72 22.75 6.31
C ALA A 171 -26.93 21.86 6.64
N THR A 172 -26.93 20.61 6.19
CA THR A 172 -28.04 19.67 6.36
C THR A 172 -28.19 19.15 7.80
N ILE A 173 -27.11 19.12 8.59
CA ILE A 173 -27.12 18.70 10.01
C ILE A 173 -27.70 19.78 10.95
N LYS A 174 -27.94 21.01 10.47
CA LYS A 174 -28.40 22.14 11.30
C LYS A 174 -29.92 22.29 11.45
N HIS A 175 -30.69 21.26 11.12
CA HIS A 175 -32.14 21.19 11.34
C HIS A 175 -32.49 19.89 12.08
#